data_AF-X0VB91-F1
#
_entry.id   AF-X0VB91-F1
#
_cell.length_a   1.000
_cell.length_b   1.000
_cell.length_c   1.000
_cell.angle_alpha   90.00
_cell.angle_beta   90.00
_cell.angle_gamma   90.00
#
_symmetry.space_group_name_H-M   'P 1'
#
loop_
_entity.id
_entity.type
_entity.pdbx_description
1 polymer ?
#
loop_
_entity_poly.entity_id
_entity_poly.type
_entity_poly.pdbx_seq_one_letter_code
_entity_poly.pdbx_strand_id
1 'polypeptide(L)'
;MIERYTLPKMGAIWTETNKYQKWLEVELAVCEAWNKLGEIPLQALHRIQKKAAFSIERIEKIEKVVKHDVIAFLTSIAENVGKDSRYIHLGLTSYDVVDTA
;
A
#
# COMPACT_ATOMS: atom_id res chain seq x y z
N MET A 1 -12.16 -15.13 13.24
CA MET A 1 -12.05 -16.40 13.98
C MET A 1 -11.39 -16.11 15.32
N ILE A 2 -11.87 -16.65 16.43
CA ILE A 2 -11.26 -16.37 17.74
C ILE A 2 -9.91 -17.07 17.89
N GLU A 3 -9.00 -16.49 18.68
CA GLU A 3 -7.63 -16.97 18.87
C GLU A 3 -7.56 -18.46 19.21
N ARG A 4 -8.47 -18.96 20.05
CA ARG A 4 -8.56 -20.37 20.44
C ARG A 4 -8.57 -21.36 19.28
N TYR A 5 -9.15 -20.98 18.14
CA TYR A 5 -9.31 -21.86 16.98
C TYR A 5 -8.47 -21.46 15.77
N THR A 6 -7.84 -20.29 15.81
CA THR A 6 -7.05 -19.77 14.70
C THR A 6 -5.67 -20.42 14.70
N LEU A 7 -5.35 -21.18 13.65
CA LEU A 7 -3.99 -21.65 13.43
C LEU A 7 -3.07 -20.44 13.21
N PRO A 8 -1.91 -20.34 13.88
CA PRO A 8 -1.04 -19.17 13.80
C PRO A 8 -0.68 -18.77 12.36
N LYS A 9 -0.38 -19.75 11.50
CA LYS A 9 -0.07 -19.50 10.09
C LYS A 9 -1.24 -18.91 9.31
N MET A 10 -2.46 -19.38 9.59
CA MET A 10 -3.66 -18.86 8.93
C MET A 10 -3.99 -17.47 9.46
N GLY A 11 -3.91 -17.26 10.78
CA GLY A 11 -4.13 -15.95 11.40
C GLY A 11 -3.17 -14.88 10.86
N ALA A 12 -1.90 -15.21 10.65
CA ALA A 12 -0.89 -14.30 10.12
C ALA A 12 -1.26 -13.70 8.75
N ILE A 13 -1.89 -14.48 7.86
CA ILE A 13 -2.31 -14.05 6.52
C ILE A 13 -3.35 -12.92 6.62
N TRP A 14 -4.25 -13.00 7.60
CA TRP A 14 -5.37 -12.06 7.76
C TRP A 14 -5.06 -10.92 8.74
N THR A 15 -3.80 -10.71 9.10
CA THR A 15 -3.40 -9.56 9.92
C THR A 15 -3.43 -8.27 9.09
N GLU A 16 -3.73 -7.15 9.75
CA GLU A 16 -3.67 -5.82 9.14
C GLU A 16 -2.29 -5.52 8.56
N THR A 17 -1.21 -5.94 9.23
CA THR A 17 0.16 -5.83 8.71
C THR A 17 0.30 -6.54 7.38
N ASN A 18 -0.15 -7.79 7.27
CA ASN A 18 -0.05 -8.54 6.02
C ASN A 18 -0.95 -7.93 4.94
N LYS A 19 -2.17 -7.49 5.28
CA LYS A 19 -3.08 -6.80 4.35
C LYS A 19 -2.40 -5.58 3.70
N TYR A 20 -1.92 -4.63 4.51
CA TYR A 20 -1.25 -3.43 3.98
C TYR A 20 0.07 -3.75 3.26
N GLN A 21 0.78 -4.79 3.69
CA GLN A 21 1.96 -5.26 2.99
C GLN A 21 1.62 -5.78 1.58
N LYS A 22 0.52 -6.52 1.42
CA LYS A 22 0.05 -6.99 0.10
C LYS A 22 -0.44 -5.84 -0.77
N TRP A 23 -1.15 -4.87 -0.21
CA TRP A 23 -1.51 -3.64 -0.94
C TRP A 23 -0.27 -2.90 -1.44
N LEU A 24 0.77 -2.78 -0.60
CA LEU A 24 2.02 -2.14 -1.00
C LEU A 24 2.72 -2.90 -2.14
N GLU A 25 2.74 -4.24 -2.08
CA GLU A 25 3.30 -5.07 -3.15
C GLU A 25 2.56 -4.85 -4.49
N VAL A 26 1.23 -4.78 -4.49
CA VAL A 26 0.43 -4.49 -5.68
C VAL A 26 0.74 -3.09 -6.24
N GLU A 27 0.76 -2.07 -5.38
CA GLU A 27 1.09 -0.69 -5.77
C GLU A 27 2.48 -0.57 -6.39
N LEU A 28 3.47 -1.24 -5.80
CA LEU A 28 4.84 -1.27 -6.34
C LEU A 28 4.90 -2.00 -7.69
N ALA A 29 4.18 -3.11 -7.85
CA ALA A 29 4.11 -3.83 -9.12
C ALA A 29 3.48 -2.97 -10.22
N VAL A 30 2.45 -2.18 -9.91
CA VAL A 30 1.86 -1.23 -10.85
C VAL A 30 2.84 -0.10 -11.20
N CYS A 31 3.58 0.44 -10.22
CA CYS A 31 4.63 1.42 -10.49
C CYS A 31 5.74 0.87 -11.42
N GLU A 32 6.12 -0.40 -11.25
CA GLU A 32 7.07 -1.08 -12.14
C GLU A 32 6.52 -1.24 -13.55
N ALA A 33 5.22 -1.58 -13.68
CA ALA A 33 4.56 -1.66 -14.98
C ALA A 33 4.53 -0.29 -15.69
N TRP A 34 4.16 0.77 -14.97
CA TRP A 34 4.17 2.14 -15.52
C TRP A 34 5.57 2.62 -15.90
N ASN A 35 6.61 2.24 -15.16
CA ASN A 35 8.00 2.52 -15.55
C ASN A 35 8.38 1.80 -16.85
N LYS A 36 7.99 0.54 -17.03
CA LYS A 36 8.22 -0.22 -18.29
C LYS A 36 7.52 0.44 -19.48
N LEU A 37 6.38 1.08 -19.25
CA LEU A 37 5.62 1.83 -20.26
C LEU A 37 6.15 3.25 -20.49
N GLY A 38 7.11 3.73 -19.69
CA GLY A 38 7.75 5.03 -19.84
C GLY A 38 7.08 6.19 -19.08
N GLU A 39 6.00 5.94 -18.34
CA GLU A 39 5.23 6.98 -17.63
C GLU A 39 5.88 7.39 -16.29
N ILE A 40 6.57 6.47 -15.62
CA ILE A 40 7.33 6.75 -14.39
C ILE A 40 8.83 6.76 -14.72
N PRO A 41 9.57 7.85 -14.43
CA PRO A 41 11.02 7.85 -14.58
C PRO A 41 11.70 6.82 -13.67
N LEU A 42 12.74 6.14 -14.16
CA LEU A 42 13.46 5.10 -13.40
C LEU A 42 13.96 5.59 -12.03
N GLN A 43 14.42 6.83 -11.96
CA GLN A 43 14.87 7.42 -10.70
C GLN A 43 13.72 7.62 -9.69
N ALA A 44 12.51 7.92 -10.16
CA ALA A 44 11.33 8.03 -9.31
C ALA A 44 10.92 6.65 -8.78
N LEU A 45 10.90 5.62 -9.66
CA LEU A 45 10.64 4.23 -9.25
C LEU A 45 11.62 3.76 -8.16
N HIS A 46 12.93 3.98 -8.35
CA HIS A 46 13.93 3.61 -7.34
C HIS A 46 13.71 4.31 -5.99
N ARG A 47 13.28 5.58 -6.00
CA ARG A 47 12.98 6.32 -4.78
C ARG A 47 11.71 5.79 -4.11
N ILE A 48 10.68 5.46 -4.88
CA ILE A 48 9.46 4.81 -4.39
C ILE A 48 9.83 3.47 -3.74
N GLN A 49 10.47 2.55 -4.45
CA GLN A 49 10.85 1.22 -3.91
C GLN A 49 11.72 1.31 -2.65
N LYS A 50 12.61 2.30 -2.57
CA LYS A 50 13.49 2.47 -1.39
C LYS A 50 12.77 3.04 -0.17
N LYS A 51 11.75 3.88 -0.38
CA LYS A 51 11.12 4.68 0.69
C LYS A 51 9.69 4.27 1.02
N ALA A 52 9.02 3.54 0.14
CA ALA A 52 7.63 3.17 0.34
C ALA A 52 7.53 2.23 1.55
N ALA A 53 6.92 2.76 2.60
CA ALA A 53 6.72 2.10 3.87
C ALA A 53 5.44 2.68 4.49
N PHE A 54 4.84 1.93 5.40
CA PHE A 54 3.63 2.34 6.08
C PHE A 54 3.74 2.09 7.59
N SER A 55 2.85 2.72 8.34
CA SER A 55 2.65 2.47 9.78
C SER A 55 1.17 2.27 10.04
N ILE A 56 0.80 1.13 10.62
CA ILE A 56 -0.62 0.82 10.95
C ILE A 56 -1.21 1.91 11.84
N GLU A 57 -0.46 2.30 12.88
CA GLU A 57 -0.87 3.38 13.79
C GLU A 57 -1.10 4.71 13.06
N ARG A 58 -0.32 4.99 12.01
CA ARG A 58 -0.49 6.20 11.20
C ARG A 58 -1.72 6.09 10.30
N ILE A 59 -1.93 4.95 9.65
CA ILE A 59 -3.11 4.66 8.83
C ILE A 59 -4.38 4.84 9.66
N GLU A 60 -4.47 4.20 10.82
CA GLU A 60 -5.64 4.30 11.70
C GLU A 60 -5.96 5.75 12.11
N LYS A 61 -4.92 6.57 12.36
CA LYS A 61 -5.10 8.00 12.68
C LYS A 61 -5.66 8.78 11.49
N ILE A 62 -5.17 8.51 10.28
CA ILE A 62 -5.63 9.20 9.07
C ILE A 62 -7.06 8.74 8.73
N GLU A 63 -7.34 7.44 8.81
CA GLU A 63 -8.65 6.85 8.52
C GLU A 63 -9.76 7.43 9.41
N LYS A 64 -9.47 7.72 10.68
CA LYS A 64 -10.41 8.42 11.57
C LYS A 64 -10.88 9.76 11.02
N VAL A 65 -10.08 10.42 10.19
CA VAL A 65 -10.40 11.70 9.54
C VAL A 65 -11.04 11.47 8.17
N VAL A 66 -10.37 10.70 7.30
CA VAL A 66 -10.77 10.56 5.89
C VAL A 66 -11.89 9.55 5.65
N LYS A 67 -12.17 8.70 6.64
CA LYS A 67 -13.22 7.65 6.60
C LYS A 67 -13.09 6.69 5.41
N HIS A 68 -11.86 6.48 4.95
CA HIS A 68 -11.51 5.60 3.85
C HIS A 68 -10.11 5.02 4.07
N ASP A 69 -10.03 3.71 4.19
CA ASP A 69 -8.84 2.91 4.46
C ASP A 69 -7.75 3.00 3.38
N VAL A 70 -8.09 2.84 2.09
CA VAL A 70 -7.12 2.96 0.99
C VAL A 70 -6.52 4.37 0.93
N ILE A 71 -7.33 5.42 1.09
CA ILE A 71 -6.82 6.80 1.16
C ILE A 71 -5.89 6.98 2.36
N ALA A 72 -6.24 6.41 3.52
CA ALA A 72 -5.40 6.47 4.70
C ALA A 72 -4.06 5.74 4.52
N PHE A 73 -4.08 4.57 3.89
CA PHE A 73 -2.91 3.79 3.50
C PHE A 73 -2.00 4.57 2.53
N LEU A 74 -2.55 5.08 1.43
CA LEU A 74 -1.80 5.85 0.44
C LEU A 74 -1.20 7.12 1.05
N THR A 75 -1.95 7.80 1.93
CA THR A 75 -1.45 8.98 2.65
C THR A 75 -0.28 8.60 3.56
N SER A 76 -0.36 7.47 4.28
CA SER A 76 0.76 6.99 5.11
C SER A 76 2.01 6.68 4.28
N ILE A 77 1.87 6.14 3.07
CA ILE A 77 3.02 5.88 2.19
C ILE A 77 3.59 7.19 1.64
N ALA A 78 2.72 8.12 1.24
CA ALA A 78 3.11 9.40 0.68
C ALA A 78 3.99 10.21 1.64
N GLU A 79 3.72 10.14 2.95
CA GLU A 79 4.54 10.77 3.99
C GLU A 79 6.01 10.28 3.99
N ASN A 80 6.24 9.01 3.66
CA ASN A 80 7.60 8.43 3.60
C ASN A 80 8.29 8.70 2.25
N VAL A 81 7.54 8.60 1.15
CA VAL A 81 8.09 8.71 -0.22
C VAL A 81 8.33 10.18 -0.61
N GLY A 82 7.45 11.09 -0.20
CA GLY A 82 7.48 12.50 -0.61
C GLY A 82 6.95 12.71 -2.03
N LYS A 83 7.56 13.61 -2.79
CA LYS A 83 7.00 14.11 -4.08
C LYS A 83 6.73 13.02 -5.13
N ASP A 84 7.48 11.92 -5.13
CA ASP A 84 7.26 10.83 -6.09
C ASP A 84 6.04 9.98 -5.74
N SER A 85 5.39 10.17 -4.58
CA SER A 85 4.15 9.47 -4.24
C SER A 85 3.00 9.75 -5.20
N ARG A 86 3.08 10.83 -5.98
CA ARG A 86 2.13 11.18 -7.05
C ARG A 86 1.98 10.09 -8.13
N TYR A 87 2.94 9.17 -8.21
CA TYR A 87 2.92 8.05 -9.15
C TYR A 87 2.30 6.78 -8.55
N ILE A 88 2.17 6.72 -7.22
CA ILE A 88 1.53 5.60 -6.52
C ILE A 88 0.02 5.73 -6.73
N HIS A 89 -0.66 4.61 -6.97
CA HIS A 89 -2.09 4.55 -7.29
C HIS A 89 -2.49 5.28 -8.58
N LEU A 90 -1.53 5.58 -9.48
CA LEU A 90 -1.82 6.28 -10.73
C LEU A 90 -2.67 5.42 -11.67
N GLY A 91 -3.88 5.91 -11.96
CA GLY A 91 -4.82 5.27 -12.88
C GLY A 91 -5.60 4.09 -12.30
N LEU A 92 -5.49 3.85 -10.99
CA LEU A 92 -6.19 2.77 -10.29
C LEU A 92 -7.43 3.28 -9.57
N THR A 93 -8.32 2.33 -9.30
CA THR A 93 -9.36 2.44 -8.27
C THR A 93 -8.95 1.63 -7.04
N SER A 94 -9.61 1.88 -5.91
CA SER A 94 -9.37 1.14 -4.66
C SER A 94 -9.43 -0.39 -4.84
N TYR A 95 -10.37 -0.89 -5.65
CA TYR A 95 -10.59 -2.33 -5.81
C TYR A 95 -9.54 -3.02 -6.68
N ASP A 96 -8.84 -2.30 -7.57
CA ASP A 96 -7.70 -2.87 -8.30
C ASP A 96 -6.60 -3.34 -7.33
N VAL A 97 -6.50 -2.69 -6.18
CA VAL A 97 -5.55 -3.04 -5.10
C VAL A 97 -6.18 -4.05 -4.13
N VAL A 98 -7.38 -3.76 -3.63
CA VAL A 98 -8.02 -4.55 -2.57
C VAL A 98 -8.35 -5.98 -3.04
N ASP A 99 -8.88 -6.15 -4.25
CA ASP A 99 -9.31 -7.47 -4.73
C ASP A 99 -8.16 -8.33 -5.27
N THR A 100 -7.02 -7.69 -5.61
CA THR A 100 -5.83 -8.37 -6.11
C THR A 100 -4.94 -8.91 -4.98
N ALA A 101 -4.94 -8.24 -3.82
CA ALA A 101 -4.05 -8.49 -2.69
C ALA A 101 -4.48 -9.66 -1.78
#